data_AF-A0A5D0HWL3-F1
#
_entry.id   AF-A0A5D0HWL3-F1
#
_cell.length_a   1.000
_cell.length_b   1.000
_cell.length_c   1.000
_cell.angle_alpha   90.00
_cell.angle_beta   90.00
_cell.angle_gamma   90.00
#
_symmetry.space_group_name_H-M   'P 1'
#
loop_
_entity.id
_entity.type
_entity.pdbx_description
1 polymer ?
#
loop_
_entity_poly.entity_id
_entity_poly.type
_entity_poly.pdbx_seq_one_letter_code
_entity_poly.pdbx_strand_id
1 'polypeptide(L)'
;MTKTPLKITSENFFEVFNLKKNHIDDNASYDGCMFETYGEELTYVKDHAQEYIWTILDGDTTPIISSGYHHADLIGYLISEIPAPDDLDIEVHYEPDNIIITKQHVLSAAVDIMPDMDDGEAQEFLNTIYDEVFSNVEETILYHLKEMKQAEITP
;
A
#
# COMPACT_ATOMS: atom_id res chain seq x y z
N MET A 1 11.26 -9.88 -19.01
CA MET A 1 10.98 -8.49 -18.63
C MET A 1 10.90 -8.49 -17.11
N THR A 2 11.67 -7.65 -16.42
CA THR A 2 11.52 -7.50 -14.95
C THR A 2 10.24 -6.72 -14.72
N LYS A 3 9.22 -7.41 -14.20
CA LYS A 3 7.96 -6.81 -13.78
C LYS A 3 8.24 -5.93 -12.56
N THR A 4 7.80 -4.68 -12.60
CA THR A 4 7.92 -3.78 -11.45
C THR A 4 6.80 -4.10 -10.46
N PRO A 5 7.10 -4.36 -9.17
CA PRO A 5 6.07 -4.60 -8.17
C PRO A 5 5.19 -3.36 -7.95
N LEU A 6 3.92 -3.57 -7.65
CA LEU A 6 3.03 -2.52 -7.17
C LEU A 6 3.44 -2.13 -5.75
N LYS A 7 3.69 -0.85 -5.50
CA LYS A 7 4.03 -0.35 -4.15
C LYS A 7 2.77 0.09 -3.43
N ILE A 8 2.48 -0.49 -2.27
CA ILE A 8 1.34 -0.10 -1.41
C ILE A 8 1.74 -0.08 0.06
N THR A 9 0.94 0.58 0.90
CA THR A 9 1.11 0.53 2.35
C THR A 9 0.62 -0.81 2.90
N SER A 10 1.15 -1.21 4.05
CA SER A 10 0.72 -2.40 4.76
C SER A 10 -0.76 -2.35 5.11
N GLU A 11 -1.25 -1.23 5.62
CA GLU A 11 -2.67 -1.01 5.95
C GLU A 11 -3.58 -1.26 4.73
N ASN A 12 -3.25 -0.65 3.58
CA ASN A 12 -4.04 -0.85 2.36
C ASN A 12 -4.00 -2.30 1.87
N PHE A 13 -2.85 -2.98 1.99
CA PHE A 13 -2.76 -4.39 1.64
C PHE A 13 -3.68 -5.26 2.50
N PHE A 14 -3.66 -5.06 3.84
CA PHE A 14 -4.51 -5.80 4.77
C PHE A 14 -6.00 -5.52 4.52
N GLU A 15 -6.37 -4.27 4.24
CA GLU A 15 -7.77 -3.88 3.96
C GLU A 15 -8.28 -4.44 2.64
N VAL A 16 -7.51 -4.31 1.56
CA VAL A 16 -7.94 -4.71 0.20
C VAL A 16 -8.14 -6.21 0.10
N PHE A 17 -7.25 -7.01 0.69
CA PHE A 17 -7.27 -8.46 0.54
C PHE A 17 -7.89 -9.22 1.71
N ASN A 18 -8.23 -8.51 2.79
CA ASN A 18 -8.86 -9.04 3.99
C ASN A 18 -8.18 -10.35 4.45
N LEU A 19 -6.96 -10.22 4.95
CA LEU A 19 -6.15 -11.39 5.29
C LEU A 19 -6.70 -12.13 6.51
N LYS A 20 -6.63 -13.46 6.46
CA LYS A 20 -6.97 -14.32 7.59
C LYS A 20 -5.87 -14.25 8.64
N LYS A 21 -6.28 -14.08 9.91
CA LYS A 21 -5.39 -14.26 11.05
C LYS A 21 -4.91 -15.72 11.12
N ASN A 22 -3.64 -15.90 11.39
CA ASN A 22 -3.07 -17.19 11.74
C ASN A 22 -3.61 -17.58 13.12
N HIS A 23 -4.42 -18.63 13.15
CA HIS A 23 -5.05 -19.16 14.36
C HIS A 23 -4.24 -20.29 15.00
N ILE A 24 -3.10 -20.65 14.40
CA ILE A 24 -2.20 -21.72 14.83
C ILE A 24 -1.07 -21.15 15.70
N ASP A 25 -0.59 -19.93 15.39
CA ASP A 25 0.40 -19.19 16.17
C ASP A 25 -0.15 -17.85 16.70
N ASP A 26 -0.26 -17.75 18.02
CA ASP A 26 -0.70 -16.55 18.74
C ASP A 26 0.31 -15.37 18.64
N ASN A 27 1.54 -15.62 18.17
CA ASN A 27 2.60 -14.62 18.01
C ASN A 27 3.01 -14.42 16.54
N ALA A 28 2.14 -14.79 15.60
CA ALA A 28 2.42 -14.70 14.18
C ALA A 28 2.80 -13.26 13.75
N SER A 29 3.74 -13.17 12.80
CA SER A 29 4.16 -11.90 12.20
C SER A 29 3.08 -11.33 11.25
N TYR A 30 3.33 -10.14 10.67
CA TYR A 30 2.40 -9.46 9.75
C TYR A 30 1.02 -9.22 10.38
N ASP A 31 1.02 -8.56 11.55
CA ASP A 31 -0.19 -8.36 12.35
C ASP A 31 -0.91 -9.69 12.64
N GLY A 32 -0.18 -10.77 12.97
CA GLY A 32 -0.80 -12.06 13.26
C GLY A 32 -1.40 -12.79 12.05
N CYS A 33 -1.05 -12.42 10.81
CA CYS A 33 -1.60 -13.05 9.60
C CYS A 33 -0.63 -14.04 8.92
N MET A 34 0.66 -14.01 9.25
CA MET A 34 1.67 -14.84 8.56
C MET A 34 1.58 -16.30 8.98
N PHE A 35 1.61 -17.20 7.99
CA PHE A 35 1.77 -18.64 8.15
C PHE A 35 3.18 -19.09 7.76
N GLU A 36 3.73 -20.01 8.53
CA GLU A 36 5.05 -20.60 8.37
C GLU A 36 5.15 -21.55 7.19
N THR A 37 6.40 -21.85 6.85
CA THR A 37 6.78 -22.55 5.61
C THR A 37 6.93 -24.05 5.82
N TYR A 38 6.53 -24.55 6.99
CA TYR A 38 6.60 -25.95 7.40
C TYR A 38 5.48 -26.30 8.40
N GLY A 39 5.38 -27.58 8.74
CA GLY A 39 4.50 -28.06 9.81
C GLY A 39 3.00 -27.94 9.51
N GLU A 40 2.22 -27.72 10.56
CA GLU A 40 0.76 -27.65 10.51
C GLU A 40 0.28 -26.40 9.75
N GLU A 41 1.01 -25.29 9.85
CA GLU A 41 0.70 -24.05 9.14
C GLU A 41 0.83 -24.21 7.62
N LEU A 42 1.92 -24.82 7.14
CA LEU A 42 2.05 -25.12 5.71
C LEU A 42 0.94 -26.07 5.22
N THR A 43 0.51 -27.01 6.07
CA THR A 43 -0.58 -27.92 5.73
C THR A 43 -1.89 -27.14 5.55
N TYR A 44 -2.18 -26.20 6.45
CA TYR A 44 -3.32 -25.30 6.34
C TYR A 44 -3.26 -24.41 5.08
N VAL A 45 -2.08 -23.85 4.75
CA VAL A 45 -1.89 -23.06 3.54
C VAL A 45 -2.20 -23.89 2.29
N LYS A 46 -1.71 -25.14 2.21
CA LYS A 46 -1.92 -26.03 1.06
C LYS A 46 -3.37 -26.47 0.84
N ASP A 47 -4.22 -26.35 1.86
CA ASP A 47 -5.65 -26.64 1.74
C ASP A 47 -6.45 -25.49 1.08
N HIS A 48 -5.80 -24.36 0.76
CA HIS A 48 -6.40 -23.24 0.06
C HIS A 48 -6.11 -23.28 -1.45
N ALA A 49 -7.02 -22.74 -2.25
CA ALA A 49 -6.78 -22.57 -3.68
C ALA A 49 -5.73 -21.47 -3.92
N GLN A 50 -4.93 -21.62 -4.97
CA GLN A 50 -3.73 -20.81 -5.21
C GLN A 50 -4.04 -19.31 -5.30
N GLU A 51 -5.20 -18.95 -5.84
CA GLU A 51 -5.66 -17.57 -5.96
C GLU A 51 -5.93 -16.90 -4.61
N TYR A 52 -6.02 -17.63 -3.50
CA TYR A 52 -6.17 -17.07 -2.15
C TYR A 52 -4.87 -17.03 -1.35
N ILE A 53 -3.77 -17.53 -1.93
CA ILE A 53 -2.47 -17.59 -1.28
C ILE A 53 -1.61 -16.43 -1.78
N TRP A 54 -0.95 -15.77 -0.84
CA TRP A 54 0.15 -14.85 -1.12
C TRP A 54 1.42 -15.41 -0.53
N THR A 55 2.50 -15.41 -1.29
CA THR A 55 3.83 -15.77 -0.78
C THR A 55 4.63 -14.52 -0.46
N ILE A 56 5.17 -14.46 0.74
CA ILE A 56 6.12 -13.43 1.14
C ILE A 56 7.50 -13.92 0.73
N LEU A 57 8.11 -13.22 -0.22
CA LEU A 57 9.43 -13.49 -0.76
C LEU A 57 10.48 -12.60 -0.09
N ASP A 58 11.66 -13.15 0.14
CA ASP A 58 12.85 -12.42 0.57
C ASP A 58 13.41 -11.64 -0.62
N GLY A 59 13.08 -10.35 -0.71
CA GLY A 59 13.56 -9.47 -1.76
C GLY A 59 14.89 -8.80 -1.39
N ASP A 60 15.63 -8.33 -2.39
CA ASP A 60 16.99 -7.77 -2.21
C ASP A 60 17.08 -6.60 -1.20
N THR A 61 16.01 -5.81 -1.06
CA THR A 61 15.97 -4.63 -0.18
C THR A 61 14.76 -4.67 0.77
N THR A 62 13.62 -5.12 0.27
CA THR A 62 12.34 -5.21 0.98
C THR A 62 11.65 -6.51 0.58
N PRO A 63 10.86 -7.14 1.48
CA PRO A 63 10.06 -8.30 1.12
C PRO A 63 9.07 -7.99 -0.01
N ILE A 64 8.88 -8.96 -0.90
CA ILE A 64 7.89 -8.88 -1.99
C ILE A 64 6.76 -9.86 -1.67
N ILE A 65 5.52 -9.40 -1.68
CA ILE A 65 4.34 -10.26 -1.56
C ILE A 65 3.84 -10.59 -2.97
N SER A 66 4.00 -11.85 -3.37
CA SER A 66 3.62 -12.33 -4.70
C SER A 66 2.35 -13.17 -4.65
N SER A 67 1.45 -12.96 -5.60
CA SER A 67 0.25 -13.77 -5.78
C SER A 67 0.61 -15.23 -6.05
N GLY A 68 -0.09 -16.14 -5.39
CA GLY A 68 0.08 -17.57 -5.55
C GLY A 68 1.03 -18.22 -4.57
N TYR A 69 1.16 -19.53 -4.73
CA TYR A 69 1.96 -20.40 -3.87
C TYR A 69 3.33 -20.67 -4.51
N HIS A 70 4.38 -20.13 -3.89
CA HIS A 70 5.77 -20.26 -4.35
C HIS A 70 6.63 -21.08 -3.39
N HIS A 71 7.80 -21.53 -3.86
CA HIS A 71 8.64 -22.53 -3.17
C HIS A 71 10.09 -22.13 -2.92
N ALA A 72 10.55 -21.01 -3.48
CA ALA A 72 11.91 -20.51 -3.30
C ALA A 72 11.89 -19.09 -2.72
N ASP A 73 12.99 -18.71 -2.07
CA ASP A 73 13.24 -17.36 -1.54
C ASP A 73 12.08 -16.81 -0.72
N LEU A 74 11.56 -17.63 0.21
CA LEU A 74 10.32 -17.38 0.93
C LEU A 74 10.53 -17.19 2.44
N ILE A 75 9.77 -16.24 2.98
CA ILE A 75 9.69 -15.88 4.40
C ILE A 75 8.46 -16.56 5.03
N GLY A 76 7.34 -16.59 4.31
CA GLY A 76 6.07 -17.11 4.82
C GLY A 76 4.94 -16.97 3.81
N TYR A 77 3.73 -17.31 4.24
CA TYR A 77 2.52 -17.21 3.43
C TYR A 77 1.46 -16.35 4.14
N LEU A 78 0.56 -15.77 3.34
CA LEU A 78 -0.64 -15.10 3.81
C LEU A 78 -1.83 -15.69 3.05
N ILE A 79 -3.01 -15.65 3.66
CA ILE A 79 -4.23 -16.15 3.04
C ILE A 79 -5.24 -15.01 3.00
N SER A 80 -5.70 -14.64 1.82
CA SER A 80 -6.75 -13.62 1.62
C SER A 80 -8.13 -14.26 1.59
N GLU A 81 -9.16 -13.48 1.91
CA GLU A 81 -10.56 -13.88 1.67
C GLU A 81 -11.02 -13.58 0.24
N ILE A 82 -10.30 -12.71 -0.46
CA ILE A 82 -10.57 -12.28 -1.83
C ILE A 82 -9.47 -12.85 -2.73
N PRO A 83 -9.80 -13.39 -3.92
CA PRO A 83 -8.79 -13.94 -4.81
C PRO A 83 -7.85 -12.83 -5.31
N ALA A 84 -6.55 -13.10 -5.25
CA ALA A 84 -5.49 -12.32 -5.84
C ALA A 84 -5.61 -12.30 -7.37
N PRO A 85 -5.31 -11.18 -8.02
CA PRO A 85 -5.07 -11.16 -9.46
C PRO A 85 -3.91 -12.10 -9.82
N ASP A 86 -4.02 -12.77 -10.98
CA ASP A 86 -2.95 -13.60 -11.51
C ASP A 86 -1.68 -12.77 -11.76
N ASP A 87 -0.53 -13.31 -11.35
CA ASP A 87 0.79 -12.70 -11.55
C ASP A 87 0.83 -11.23 -11.08
N LEU A 88 0.58 -11.00 -9.79
CA LEU A 88 0.73 -9.70 -9.12
C LEU A 88 1.81 -9.77 -8.05
N ASP A 89 2.79 -8.86 -8.14
CA ASP A 89 3.82 -8.68 -7.12
C ASP A 89 3.60 -7.34 -6.44
N ILE A 90 3.69 -7.34 -5.12
CA ILE A 90 3.45 -6.18 -4.27
C ILE A 90 4.67 -5.96 -3.38
N GLU A 91 5.17 -4.73 -3.36
CA GLU A 91 6.13 -4.28 -2.36
C GLU A 91 5.37 -3.53 -1.26
N VAL A 92 5.38 -4.06 -0.04
CA VAL A 92 4.63 -3.48 1.09
C VAL A 92 5.54 -2.58 1.92
N HIS A 93 5.08 -1.35 2.11
CA HIS A 93 5.76 -0.35 2.93
C HIS A 93 5.03 -0.12 4.26
N TYR A 94 5.77 -0.16 5.38
CA TYR A 94 5.24 -0.05 6.75
C TYR A 94 5.26 1.36 7.34
N GLU A 95 5.81 2.34 6.63
CA GLU A 95 5.87 3.72 7.08
C GLU A 95 4.57 4.45 6.71
N PRO A 96 3.97 5.23 7.64
CA PRO A 96 2.72 5.96 7.38
C PRO A 96 2.90 7.03 6.31
N ASP A 97 1.84 7.21 5.53
CA ASP A 97 1.67 8.04 4.34
C ASP A 97 2.57 9.29 4.25
N ASN A 98 3.53 9.24 3.33
CA ASN A 98 3.75 10.41 2.47
C ASN A 98 3.16 10.08 1.11
N ILE A 99 1.98 10.63 0.80
CA ILE A 99 1.60 10.80 -0.60
C ILE A 99 2.54 11.86 -1.19
N ILE A 100 3.68 11.42 -1.72
CA ILE A 100 4.58 12.32 -2.45
C ILE A 100 4.01 12.49 -3.86
N ILE A 101 3.10 13.45 -4.02
CA ILE A 101 2.73 13.95 -5.34
C ILE A 101 3.91 14.80 -5.85
N THR A 102 4.76 14.18 -6.67
CA THR A 102 5.86 14.89 -7.33
C THR A 102 5.30 15.71 -8.50
N LYS A 103 6.05 16.75 -8.89
CA LYS A 103 5.80 17.48 -10.15
C LYS A 103 5.63 16.51 -11.34
N GLN A 104 6.40 15.42 -11.36
CA GLN A 104 6.36 14.42 -12.44
C GLN A 104 5.04 13.64 -12.46
N HIS A 105 4.45 13.32 -11.31
CA HIS A 105 3.16 12.62 -11.23
C HIS A 105 2.03 13.48 -11.80
N VAL A 106 2.02 14.78 -11.48
CA VAL A 106 1.02 15.72 -12.01
C VAL A 106 1.20 15.96 -13.51
N LEU A 107 2.45 16.10 -13.98
CA LEU A 107 2.74 16.27 -15.40
C LEU A 107 2.36 15.04 -16.22
N SER A 108 2.63 13.83 -15.71
CA SER A 108 2.24 12.59 -16.39
C SER A 108 0.72 12.50 -16.57
N ALA A 109 -0.04 12.76 -15.50
CA ALA A 109 -1.50 12.75 -15.56
C ALA A 109 -2.06 13.84 -16.49
N ALA A 110 -1.42 15.02 -16.54
CA ALA A 110 -1.81 16.10 -17.44
C ALA A 110 -1.62 15.73 -18.91
N VAL A 111 -0.48 15.11 -19.27
CA VAL A 111 -0.19 14.66 -20.65
C VAL A 111 -1.14 13.54 -21.08
N ASP A 112 -1.51 12.62 -20.18
CA ASP A 112 -2.44 11.53 -20.50
C ASP A 112 -3.85 12.05 -20.83
N ILE A 113 -4.28 13.12 -20.19
CA ILE A 113 -5.61 13.73 -20.37
C ILE A 113 -5.59 14.77 -21.50
N MET A 114 -4.49 15.49 -21.66
CA MET A 114 -4.28 16.55 -22.65
C MET A 114 -2.92 16.36 -23.35
N PRO A 115 -2.84 15.48 -24.36
CA PRO A 115 -1.58 15.12 -25.02
C PRO A 115 -0.95 16.25 -25.84
N ASP A 116 -1.72 17.28 -26.17
CA ASP A 116 -1.26 18.47 -26.92
C ASP A 116 -0.90 19.66 -26.00
N MET A 117 -0.92 19.47 -24.67
CA MET A 117 -0.58 20.52 -23.70
C MET A 117 0.88 20.96 -23.86
N ASP A 118 1.10 22.26 -24.00
CA ASP A 118 2.45 22.81 -24.08
C ASP A 118 3.11 23.01 -22.71
N ASP A 119 4.44 23.21 -22.70
CA ASP A 119 5.23 23.34 -21.48
C ASP A 119 4.79 24.54 -20.60
N GLY A 120 4.24 25.59 -21.21
CA GLY A 120 3.72 26.77 -20.50
C GLY A 120 2.41 26.47 -19.79
N GLU A 121 1.47 25.84 -20.49
CA GLU A 121 0.18 25.40 -19.95
C GLU A 121 0.37 24.39 -18.80
N ALA A 122 1.30 23.44 -18.96
CA ALA A 122 1.63 22.48 -17.93
C ALA A 122 2.20 23.14 -16.66
N GLN A 123 3.00 24.21 -16.82
CA GLN A 123 3.57 24.95 -15.70
C GLN A 123 2.53 25.82 -14.97
N GLU A 124 1.57 26.40 -15.68
CA GLU A 124 0.44 27.11 -15.06
C GLU A 124 -0.46 26.15 -14.27
N PHE A 125 -0.82 25.01 -14.84
CA PHE A 125 -1.61 23.98 -14.18
C PHE A 125 -0.98 23.48 -12.88
N LEU A 126 0.34 23.23 -12.90
CA LEU A 126 1.10 22.85 -11.71
C LEU A 126 1.05 23.92 -10.61
N ASN A 127 1.18 25.20 -10.99
CA ASN A 127 1.12 26.30 -10.03
C ASN A 127 -0.27 26.40 -9.39
N THR A 128 -1.34 26.23 -10.19
CA THR A 128 -2.72 26.22 -9.68
C THR A 128 -2.96 25.09 -8.67
N ILE A 129 -2.54 23.86 -9.00
CA ILE A 129 -2.68 22.72 -8.08
C ILE A 129 -1.91 22.99 -6.77
N TYR A 130 -0.69 23.52 -6.88
CA TYR A 130 0.12 23.87 -5.73
C TYR A 130 -0.64 24.88 -4.84
N ASP A 131 -1.07 26.01 -5.40
CA ASP A 131 -1.73 27.06 -4.63
C ASP A 131 -3.03 26.58 -3.96
N GLU A 132 -3.86 25.79 -4.67
CA GLU A 132 -5.12 25.27 -4.13
C GLU A 132 -4.91 24.24 -3.02
N VAL A 133 -3.99 23.28 -3.21
CA VAL A 133 -3.74 22.24 -2.21
C VAL A 133 -3.14 22.84 -0.94
N PHE A 134 -2.14 23.71 -1.07
CA PHE A 134 -1.48 24.32 0.09
C PHE A 134 -2.40 25.27 0.85
N SER A 135 -3.23 26.06 0.14
CA SER A 135 -4.19 26.97 0.79
C SER A 135 -5.24 26.20 1.60
N ASN A 136 -5.82 25.14 1.04
CA ASN A 136 -6.84 24.34 1.72
C ASN A 136 -6.29 23.60 2.95
N VAL A 137 -5.05 23.10 2.86
CA VAL A 137 -4.36 22.42 3.97
C VAL A 137 -4.09 23.40 5.11
N GLU A 138 -3.57 24.59 4.80
CA GLU A 138 -3.30 25.62 5.81
C GLU A 138 -4.58 26.05 6.53
N GLU A 139 -5.66 26.33 5.80
CA GLU A 139 -6.94 26.72 6.40
C GLU A 139 -7.51 25.64 7.32
N THR A 140 -7.43 24.37 6.90
CA THR A 140 -7.91 23.23 7.68
C THR A 140 -7.11 23.04 8.98
N ILE A 141 -5.78 23.15 8.90
CA ILE A 141 -4.90 23.08 10.08
C ILE A 141 -5.23 24.23 11.04
N LEU A 142 -5.35 25.45 10.54
CA LEU A 142 -5.65 26.62 11.36
C LEU A 142 -7.02 26.51 12.03
N TYR A 143 -8.03 25.95 11.36
CA TYR A 143 -9.34 25.69 11.94
C TYR A 143 -9.24 24.73 13.14
N HIS A 144 -8.62 23.56 12.97
CA HIS A 144 -8.52 22.57 14.05
C HIS A 144 -7.65 23.04 15.21
N LEU A 145 -6.55 23.74 14.94
CA LEU A 145 -5.73 24.35 16.00
C LEU A 145 -6.51 25.40 16.82
N LYS A 146 -7.42 26.16 16.17
CA LYS A 146 -8.31 27.09 16.87
C LYS A 146 -9.34 26.38 17.73
N GLU A 147 -9.92 25.27 17.26
CA GLU A 147 -10.85 24.45 18.05
C GLU A 147 -10.16 23.86 19.28
N MET A 148 -8.97 23.29 19.10
CA MET A 148 -8.17 22.74 20.20
C MET A 148 -7.83 23.80 21.25
N LYS A 149 -7.41 24.99 20.81
CA LYS A 149 -7.12 26.11 21.71
C LYS A 149 -8.37 26.59 22.47
N GLN A 150 -9.54 26.54 21.85
CA GLN A 150 -10.81 26.91 22.51
C GLN A 150 -11.25 25.85 23.54
N ALA A 151 -11.01 24.57 23.24
CA ALA A 151 -11.27 23.46 24.16
C ALA A 151 -10.38 23.52 25.42
N GLU A 152 -9.14 24.00 25.31
CA GLU A 152 -8.24 24.20 26.46
C GLU A 152 -8.58 25.41 27.35
N ILE A 153 -9.43 26.34 26.88
CA ILE A 153 -9.80 27.58 27.60
C ILE A 153 -11.16 27.44 28.33
N THR A 154 -11.88 26.33 28.13
CA THR A 154 -13.17 26.07 28.80
C THR A 154 -12.93 25.25 30.07
N PRO A 155 -13.25 25.75 31.28
CA PRO A 155 -12.98 25.08 32.56
C PRO A 155 -13.87 23.85 32.81
#